data_AF-A0A1E7GYU5-F1
#
_entry.id   AF-A0A1E7GYU5-F1
#
_cell.length_a   1.000
_cell.length_b   1.000
_cell.length_c   1.000
_cell.angle_alpha   90.00
_cell.angle_beta   90.00
_cell.angle_gamma   90.00
#
_symmetry.space_group_name_H-M   'P 1'
#
loop_
_entity.id
_entity.type
_entity.pdbx_description
1 polymer ?
#
loop_
_entity_poly.entity_id
_entity_poly.type
_entity_poly.pdbx_seq_one_letter_code
_entity_poly.pdbx_strand_id
1 'polypeptide(L)'
;MREVMAIIRMNMMNPTKKALAEAGIGSITARDALGRGKGLVDLKLLKGAEQGYEEAISQLGQSQRLIPKRILFIVVKEKFVEKAVKTIIKVNQTGKSGDGKIFVIPVSDSACVRTGESGDKTLDD
;
A
#
# COMPACT_ATOMS: atom_id res chain seq x y z
N MET A 1 2.58 19.40 2.43
CA MET A 1 1.59 18.30 2.26
C MET A 1 2.34 17.01 1.98
N ARG A 2 1.72 15.86 2.24
CA ARG A 2 2.27 14.56 1.83
C ARG A 2 1.19 13.71 1.20
N GLU A 3 1.62 12.87 0.27
CA GLU A 3 0.84 11.73 -0.18
C GLU A 3 1.18 10.50 0.67
N VAL A 4 0.16 9.89 1.24
CA VAL A 4 0.22 8.59 1.89
C VAL A 4 -0.24 7.55 0.86
N MET A 5 0.72 6.96 0.15
CA MET A 5 0.47 5.89 -0.81
C MET A 5 0.46 4.54 -0.08
N ALA A 6 -0.71 3.93 0.06
CA ALA A 6 -0.87 2.65 0.75
C ALA A 6 -1.20 1.51 -0.22
N ILE A 7 -0.40 0.44 -0.19
CA ILE A 7 -0.65 -0.80 -0.94
C ILE A 7 -1.19 -1.82 0.06
N ILE A 8 -2.44 -2.24 -0.10
CA ILE A 8 -3.14 -3.12 0.83
C ILE A 8 -3.75 -4.35 0.14
N ARG A 9 -4.21 -5.31 0.94
CA ARG A 9 -4.95 -6.49 0.45
C ARG A 9 -6.28 -6.09 -0.19
N MET A 10 -6.67 -6.82 -1.24
CA MET A 10 -7.87 -6.50 -2.05
C MET A 10 -9.15 -6.38 -1.22
N ASN A 11 -9.33 -7.29 -0.26
CA ASN A 11 -10.51 -7.35 0.62
C ASN A 11 -10.53 -6.28 1.72
N MET A 12 -9.46 -5.50 1.88
CA MET A 12 -9.34 -4.50 2.94
C MET A 12 -9.74 -3.09 2.51
N MET A 13 -10.18 -2.90 1.27
CA MET A 13 -10.58 -1.59 0.76
C MET A 13 -11.71 -0.95 1.58
N ASN A 14 -12.82 -1.67 1.78
CA ASN A 14 -13.98 -1.14 2.50
C ASN A 14 -13.68 -0.86 3.99
N PRO A 15 -13.03 -1.78 4.75
CA PRO A 15 -12.60 -1.49 6.10
C PRO A 15 -11.66 -0.26 6.20
N THR A 16 -10.70 -0.16 5.27
CA THR A 16 -9.73 0.96 5.27
C THR A 16 -10.41 2.29 4.98
N LYS A 17 -11.30 2.33 3.97
CA LYS A 17 -12.11 3.51 3.66
C LYS A 17 -12.92 3.98 4.87
N LYS A 18 -13.59 3.05 5.57
CA LYS A 18 -14.40 3.39 6.74
C LYS A 18 -13.55 3.96 7.87
N ALA A 19 -12.43 3.31 8.20
CA ALA A 19 -11.53 3.75 9.26
C ALA A 19 -10.90 5.12 8.98
N LEU A 20 -10.54 5.40 7.72
CA LEU A 20 -10.02 6.70 7.32
C LEU A 20 -11.09 7.79 7.46
N ALA A 21 -12.32 7.54 7.02
CA ALA A 21 -13.43 8.47 7.16
C ALA A 21 -13.74 8.79 8.63
N GLU A 22 -13.77 7.78 9.51
CA GLU A 22 -13.92 7.96 10.97
C GLU A 22 -12.75 8.75 11.58
N ALA A 23 -11.57 8.69 10.96
CA ALA A 23 -10.40 9.49 11.32
C ALA A 23 -10.41 10.90 10.71
N GLY A 24 -11.49 11.32 10.03
CA GLY A 24 -11.58 12.64 9.38
C GLY A 24 -10.83 12.75 8.05
N ILE A 25 -10.43 11.63 7.45
CA ILE A 25 -9.72 11.56 6.16
C ILE A 25 -10.64 10.86 5.17
N GLY A 26 -11.50 11.62 4.51
CA GLY A 26 -12.52 11.11 3.59
C GLY A 26 -12.05 11.05 2.14
N SER A 27 -11.15 11.96 1.75
CA SER A 27 -10.66 12.12 0.38
C SER A 27 -9.62 11.05 0.04
N ILE A 28 -10.04 10.05 -0.75
CA ILE A 28 -9.17 8.96 -1.21
C ILE A 28 -9.32 8.73 -2.70
N THR A 29 -8.22 8.42 -3.39
CA THR A 29 -8.23 7.84 -4.73
C THR A 29 -7.69 6.43 -4.66
N ALA A 30 -8.25 5.47 -5.40
CA ALA A 30 -7.78 4.09 -5.38
C ALA A 30 -7.68 3.49 -6.77
N ARG A 31 -6.75 2.57 -6.97
CA ARG A 31 -6.60 1.77 -8.19
C ARG A 31 -6.28 0.31 -7.90
N ASP A 32 -6.61 -0.55 -8.85
CA ASP A 32 -6.15 -1.94 -8.89
C ASP A 32 -4.65 -2.02 -9.18
N ALA A 33 -3.99 -3.01 -8.58
CA ALA A 33 -2.59 -3.31 -8.84
C ALA A 33 -2.28 -4.80 -8.69
N LEU A 34 -1.18 -5.20 -9.30
CA LEU A 34 -0.55 -6.49 -9.10
C LEU A 34 0.81 -6.24 -8.45
N GLY A 35 1.08 -6.90 -7.32
CA GLY A 35 2.30 -6.67 -6.56
C GLY A 35 2.78 -7.91 -5.83
N ARG A 36 4.07 -7.92 -5.51
CA ARG A 36 4.70 -8.96 -4.69
C ARG A 36 5.61 -8.29 -3.67
N GLY A 37 5.56 -8.78 -2.43
CA GLY A 37 6.54 -8.40 -1.42
C GLY A 37 7.85 -9.15 -1.64
N LYS A 38 8.87 -8.82 -0.84
CA LYS A 38 10.04 -9.69 -0.70
C LYS A 38 9.58 -10.97 -0.01
N GLY A 39 9.17 -11.96 -0.80
CA GLY A 39 8.96 -13.33 -0.30
C GLY A 39 10.31 -13.89 0.13
N LEU A 40 10.30 -14.81 1.10
CA LEU A 40 11.45 -15.68 1.34
C LEU A 40 11.72 -16.40 0.02
N VAL A 41 12.76 -16.00 -0.71
CA VAL A 41 13.42 -16.97 -1.57
C VAL A 41 13.94 -17.99 -0.59
N ASP A 42 13.30 -19.17 -0.53
CA ASP A 42 13.72 -20.18 0.43
C ASP A 42 15.16 -20.56 0.05
N LEU A 43 16.10 -20.23 0.93
CA LEU A 43 17.51 -20.54 0.72
C LEU A 43 17.73 -22.05 0.52
N LYS A 44 16.81 -22.89 1.02
CA LYS A 44 16.81 -24.33 0.77
C LYS A 44 16.45 -24.68 -0.67
N LEU A 45 15.55 -23.92 -1.30
CA LEU A 45 15.20 -24.08 -2.72
C LEU A 45 16.38 -23.69 -3.62
N LEU A 46 17.10 -22.62 -3.27
CA LEU A 46 18.34 -22.24 -3.95
C LEU A 46 19.41 -23.34 -3.83
N LYS A 47 19.69 -23.83 -2.61
CA LYS A 47 20.66 -24.91 -2.40
C LYS A 47 20.25 -26.22 -3.07
N GLY A 48 18.97 -26.57 -3.03
CA GLY A 48 18.46 -27.78 -3.68
C GLY A 48 18.62 -27.72 -5.20
N ALA A 49 18.42 -26.54 -5.79
CA ALA A 49 18.65 -26.33 -7.21
C ALA A 49 20.14 -26.32 -7.60
N GLU A 50 21.01 -25.72 -6.78
CA GLU A 50 22.47 -25.82 -6.94
C GLU A 50 22.96 -27.28 -6.87
N GLN A 51 22.27 -28.11 -6.07
CA GLN A 51 22.54 -29.54 -5.92
C GLN A 51 21.86 -30.43 -6.98
N GLY A 52 21.11 -29.85 -7.92
CA GLY A 52 20.51 -30.59 -9.03
C GLY A 52 19.17 -31.28 -8.72
N TYR A 53 18.52 -30.99 -7.59
CA TYR A 53 17.19 -31.55 -7.29
C TYR A 53 16.13 -30.95 -8.21
N GLU A 54 15.54 -31.77 -9.08
CA GLU A 54 14.53 -31.35 -10.06
C GLU A 54 13.29 -30.72 -9.41
N GLU A 55 12.90 -31.13 -8.19
CA GLU A 55 11.78 -30.50 -7.47
C GLU A 55 12.09 -29.07 -7.02
N ALA A 56 13.34 -28.76 -6.71
CA ALA A 56 13.78 -27.42 -6.35
C ALA A 56 13.94 -26.52 -7.59
N ILE A 57 14.48 -27.07 -8.69
CA ILE A 57 14.64 -26.38 -9.97
C ILE A 57 13.27 -26.03 -10.58
N SER A 58 12.30 -26.95 -10.53
CA SER A 58 10.94 -26.72 -11.03
C SER A 58 10.17 -25.66 -10.24
N GLN A 59 10.47 -25.51 -8.94
CA GLN A 59 9.90 -24.46 -8.09
C GLN A 59 10.58 -23.09 -8.25
N LEU A 60 11.85 -23.04 -8.69
CA LEU A 60 12.52 -21.78 -9.07
C LEU A 60 11.94 -21.18 -10.36
N GLY A 61 11.46 -22.03 -11.28
CA GLY A 61 10.89 -21.65 -12.57
C GLY A 61 9.47 -21.06 -12.50
N GLN A 62 8.77 -21.18 -11.35
CA GLN A 62 7.50 -20.51 -11.15
C GLN A 62 7.74 -19.01 -10.90
N SER A 63 7.81 -18.27 -12.00
CA SER A 63 7.97 -16.83 -12.01
C SER A 63 6.96 -16.16 -11.06
N GLN A 64 7.47 -15.77 -9.88
CA GLN A 64 6.97 -14.84 -8.88
C GLN A 64 5.62 -14.17 -9.24
N ARG A 65 4.52 -14.93 -9.13
CA ARG A 65 3.17 -14.47 -9.50
C ARG A 65 2.84 -13.20 -8.74
N LEU A 66 2.51 -12.14 -9.47
CA LEU A 66 2.04 -10.93 -8.84
C LEU A 66 0.64 -11.18 -8.23
N ILE A 67 0.46 -10.74 -6.99
CA ILE A 67 -0.77 -10.91 -6.23
C ILE A 67 -1.61 -9.64 -6.38
N PRO A 68 -2.93 -9.74 -6.62
CA PRO A 68 -3.81 -8.59 -6.62
C PRO A 68 -3.79 -7.79 -5.31
N LYS A 69 -3.68 -6.47 -5.44
CA LYS A 69 -3.65 -5.47 -4.35
C LYS A 69 -4.50 -4.26 -4.72
N ARG A 70 -4.83 -3.46 -3.71
CA ARG A 70 -5.37 -2.10 -3.88
C ARG A 70 -4.29 -1.10 -3.54
N ILE A 71 -4.11 -0.08 -4.37
CA ILE A 71 -3.29 1.08 -4.05
C ILE A 71 -4.23 2.24 -3.73
N LEU A 72 -4.03 2.88 -2.59
CA LEU A 72 -4.72 4.07 -2.14
C LEU A 72 -3.74 5.24 -2.21
N PHE A 73 -4.22 6.35 -2.77
CA PHE A 73 -3.55 7.64 -2.82
C PHE A 73 -4.34 8.62 -1.97
N ILE A 74 -3.67 9.20 -0.97
CA ILE A 74 -4.30 10.06 0.03
C ILE A 74 -3.37 11.24 0.26
N VAL A 75 -3.77 12.43 -0.20
CA VAL A 75 -3.00 13.66 0.03
C VAL A 75 -3.53 14.34 1.28
N VAL A 76 -2.66 14.59 2.26
CA VAL A 76 -3.02 15.18 3.55
C VAL A 76 -2.06 16.30 3.95
N LYS A 77 -2.55 17.18 4.83
CA LYS A 77 -1.71 18.17 5.53
C LYS A 77 -0.65 17.44 6.37
N GLU A 78 0.50 18.07 6.60
CA GLU A 78 1.64 17.44 7.30
C GLU A 78 1.21 16.89 8.68
N LYS A 79 0.38 17.65 9.41
CA LYS A 79 -0.16 17.27 10.73
C LYS A 79 -0.98 15.97 10.75
N PHE A 80 -1.49 15.52 9.60
CA PHE A 80 -2.33 14.32 9.49
C PHE A 80 -1.61 13.07 9.00
N VAL A 81 -0.35 13.19 8.57
CA VAL A 81 0.41 12.07 8.01
C VAL A 81 0.48 10.91 8.99
N GLU A 82 0.85 11.18 10.24
CA GLU A 82 0.96 10.15 11.27
C GLU A 82 -0.39 9.49 11.57
N LYS A 83 -1.47 10.29 11.64
CA LYS A 83 -2.83 9.80 11.85
C LYS A 83 -3.26 8.86 10.73
N ALA A 84 -3.04 9.26 9.47
CA ALA A 84 -3.36 8.45 8.30
C ALA A 84 -2.61 7.11 8.32
N VAL A 85 -1.29 7.15 8.53
CA VAL A 85 -0.43 5.96 8.57
C VAL A 85 -0.86 5.00 9.69
N LYS A 86 -1.05 5.51 10.91
CA LYS A 86 -1.47 4.68 12.05
C LYS A 86 -2.84 4.04 11.84
N THR A 87 -3.80 4.78 11.29
CA THR A 87 -5.14 4.26 10.97
C THR A 87 -5.06 3.12 9.95
N ILE A 88 -4.29 3.31 8.86
CA ILE A 88 -4.13 2.29 7.82
C ILE A 88 -3.44 1.04 8.39
N ILE A 89 -2.40 1.19 9.21
CA ILE A 89 -1.73 0.06 9.86
C ILE A 89 -2.71 -0.69 10.76
N LYS A 90 -3.39 0.02 11.67
CA LYS A 90 -4.31 -0.58 12.65
C LYS A 90 -5.39 -1.45 11.99
N VAL A 91 -5.95 -0.99 10.87
CA VAL A 91 -7.02 -1.73 10.18
C VAL A 91 -6.48 -2.85 9.27
N ASN A 92 -5.26 -2.73 8.73
CA ASN A 92 -4.72 -3.69 7.77
C ASN A 92 -3.77 -4.74 8.34
N GLN A 93 -3.23 -4.54 9.54
CA GLN A 93 -2.20 -5.41 10.11
C GLN A 93 -2.77 -6.72 10.64
N THR A 94 -2.23 -7.85 10.15
CA THR A 94 -2.45 -9.20 10.67
C THR A 94 -1.17 -9.83 11.20
N GLY A 95 -0.01 -9.23 10.92
CA GLY A 95 1.30 -9.78 11.24
C GLY A 95 1.78 -10.83 10.25
N LYS A 96 1.03 -11.07 9.16
CA LYS A 96 1.37 -12.05 8.12
C LYS A 96 1.95 -11.37 6.89
N SER A 97 2.72 -12.13 6.12
CA SER A 97 3.26 -11.66 4.84
C SER A 97 2.14 -11.22 3.90
N GLY A 98 2.33 -10.06 3.26
CA GLY A 98 1.40 -9.53 2.27
C GLY A 98 0.34 -8.56 2.81
N ASP A 99 0.40 -8.16 4.08
CA ASP A 99 -0.46 -7.11 4.66
C ASP A 99 -0.40 -5.81 3.85
N GLY A 100 0.79 -5.41 3.40
CA GLY A 100 0.94 -4.23 2.56
C GLY A 100 2.23 -3.46 2.79
N LYS A 101 2.28 -2.26 2.22
CA LYS A 101 3.32 -1.26 2.51
C LYS A 101 2.72 0.14 2.36
N ILE A 102 3.24 1.09 3.10
CA ILE A 102 2.84 2.50 3.03
C ILE A 102 4.09 3.31 2.70
N PHE A 103 3.94 4.27 1.80
CA PHE A 103 4.97 5.23 1.45
C PHE A 103 4.45 6.64 1.72
N VAL A 104 5.32 7.50 2.22
CA VAL A 104 5.01 8.92 2.43
C VAL A 104 5.85 9.71 1.45
N ILE A 105 5.19 10.40 0.52
CA ILE A 105 5.83 11.10 -0.59
C ILE A 105 5.60 12.61 -0.41
N PRO A 106 6.62 13.47 -0.60
CA PRO A 106 6.42 14.93 -0.58
C PRO A 106 5.47 15.37 -1.68
N VAL A 107 4.50 16.22 -1.34
CA VAL A 107 3.61 16.92 -2.29
C VAL A 107 3.82 18.42 -2.11
N SER A 108 4.22 19.09 -3.19
CA SER A 108 4.55 20.52 -3.18
C SER A 108 3.30 21.40 -3.15
N ASP A 109 2.31 21.11 -3.99
CA ASP A 109 1.07 21.88 -4.09
C ASP A 109 -0.15 20.99 -4.41
N SER A 110 -1.35 21.53 -4.17
CA SER A 110 -2.64 20.95 -4.52
C SER A 110 -3.56 22.03 -5.07
N ALA A 111 -4.41 21.71 -6.04
CA ALA A 111 -5.35 22.66 -6.64
C ALA A 111 -6.74 22.03 -6.80
N CYS A 112 -7.79 22.71 -6.36
CA CYS A 112 -9.17 22.29 -6.54
C CYS A 112 -9.70 22.78 -7.89
N VAL A 113 -9.95 21.85 -8.82
CA VAL A 113 -10.45 22.18 -10.18
C VAL A 113 -11.77 22.96 -10.14
N ARG A 114 -12.64 22.68 -9.17
CA ARG A 114 -13.96 23.32 -9.07
C ARG A 114 -13.89 24.76 -8.58
N THR A 115 -13.00 25.08 -7.63
CA THR A 115 -12.95 26.41 -6.98
C THR A 115 -11.76 27.26 -7.42
N GLY A 116 -10.75 26.66 -8.07
CA GLY A 116 -9.50 27.34 -8.44
C GLY A 116 -8.58 27.61 -7.25
N GLU A 117 -8.94 27.14 -6.05
CA GLU A 117 -8.14 27.31 -4.85
C GLU A 117 -6.94 26.35 -4.83
N SER A 118 -5.85 26.77 -4.19
CA SER A 118 -4.63 25.96 -4.04
C SER A 118 -4.14 25.85 -2.59
N GLY A 119 -3.21 24.93 -2.36
CA GLY A 119 -2.58 24.67 -1.07
C GLY A 119 -3.47 23.87 -0.10
N ASP A 120 -3.13 23.94 1.18
CA ASP A 120 -3.75 23.12 2.24
C ASP A 120 -5.28 23.27 2.35
N LYS A 121 -5.85 24.41 1.94
CA LYS A 121 -7.31 24.64 1.97
C LYS A 121 -8.09 23.70 1.04
N THR A 122 -7.43 23.02 0.11
CA THR A 122 -8.08 22.05 -0.78
C THR A 122 -8.18 20.65 -0.15
N LEU A 123 -7.60 20.43 1.04
CA LEU A 123 -7.50 19.12 1.69
C LEU A 123 -8.40 19.03 2.93
N ASP A 124 -8.73 17.80 3.32
CA ASP A 124 -9.49 17.48 4.54
C ASP A 124 -8.85 18.11 5.81
N ASP A 125 -9.69 18.45 6.79
CA ASP A 125 -9.36 19.31 7.95
C ASP A 125 -9.06 18.63 9.28
#